data_AF-A0A2I0SAR8-F1
#
_entry.id   AF-A0A2I0SAR8-F1
#
_cell.length_a   1.000
_cell.length_b   1.000
_cell.length_c   1.000
_cell.angle_alpha   90.00
_cell.angle_beta   90.00
_cell.angle_gamma   90.00
#
_symmetry.space_group_name_H-M   'P 1'
#
loop_
_entity.id
_entity.type
_entity.pdbx_description
1 polymer ?
#
loop_
_entity_poly.entity_id
_entity_poly.type
_entity_poly.pdbx_seq_one_letter_code
_entity_poly.pdbx_strand_id
1 'polypeptide(L)' 'MAELHTDRLVLRRWQDSDLEPWAAMNADPDVREHLGVLLTRE' A
#
# COMPACT_ATOMS: atom_id res chain seq x y z
N MET A 1 -14.83 -10.54 8.21
CA MET A 1 -13.76 -11.09 7.35
C MET A 1 -12.54 -11.27 8.25
N ALA A 2 -11.79 -12.36 8.13
CA ALA A 2 -10.76 -12.71 9.11
C ALA A 2 -9.48 -11.87 8.93
N GLU A 3 -8.87 -11.46 10.05
CA GLU A 3 -7.52 -10.90 10.13
C GLU A 3 -6.52 -12.03 10.39
N LEU A 4 -5.30 -11.90 9.86
CA LEU A 4 -4.19 -12.83 10.15
C LEU A 4 -3.13 -12.11 10.99
N HIS A 5 -2.62 -12.79 12.01
CA HIS A 5 -1.64 -12.23 12.94
C HIS A 5 -0.40 -13.10 12.97
N THR A 6 0.76 -12.47 13.11
CA THR A 6 2.05 -13.07 13.44
C THR A 6 2.65 -12.31 14.62
N ASP A 7 3.80 -12.76 15.15
CA ASP A 7 4.47 -12.09 16.26
C ASP A 7 4.81 -10.61 16.00
N ARG A 8 4.91 -10.19 14.72
CA ARG A 8 5.35 -8.84 14.34
C ARG A 8 4.39 -8.08 13.43
N LEU A 9 3.40 -8.74 12.84
CA LEU A 9 2.58 -8.18 11.76
C LEU A 9 1.12 -8.61 11.87
N VAL A 10 0.24 -7.71 11.43
CA VAL A 10 -1.20 -7.95 11.22
C VAL A 10 -1.53 -7.76 9.75
N LEU A 11 -2.20 -8.74 9.15
CA LEU A 11 -2.86 -8.60 7.86
C LEU A 11 -4.36 -8.41 8.09
N ARG A 12 -4.85 -7.24 7.70
CA ARG A 12 -6.24 -6.84 7.86
C ARG A 12 -6.81 -6.31 6.55
N ARG A 13 -8.13 -6.10 6.53
CA ARG A 13 -8.79 -5.33 5.46
C ARG A 13 -8.24 -3.89 5.40
N TRP A 14 -8.27 -3.34 4.19
CA TRP A 14 -8.05 -1.92 3.92
C TRP A 14 -9.03 -1.05 4.71
N GLN A 15 -8.53 0.09 5.16
CA GLN A 15 -9.26 1.17 5.80
C GLN A 15 -8.94 2.47 5.06
N ASP A 16 -9.81 3.48 5.20
CA ASP A 16 -9.65 4.75 4.47
C ASP A 16 -8.33 5.45 4.79
N SER A 17 -7.82 5.29 6.01
CA SER A 17 -6.53 5.84 6.44
C SER A 17 -5.31 5.22 5.75
N ASP A 18 -5.45 4.06 5.10
CA ASP A 18 -4.33 3.40 4.42
C ASP A 18 -4.04 4.00 3.03
N LEU A 19 -5.00 4.75 2.47
CA LEU A 19 -4.91 5.24 1.09
C LEU A 19 -3.75 6.22 0.89
N GLU A 20 -3.56 7.18 1.80
CA GLU A 20 -2.48 8.18 1.69
C GLU A 20 -1.08 7.55 1.85
N PRO A 21 -0.79 6.75 2.89
CA PRO A 21 0.49 6.04 3.00
C PRO A 21 0.77 5.11 1.82
N TRP A 22 -0.25 4.42 1.31
CA TRP A 22 -0.10 3.56 0.13
C TRP A 22 0.25 4.36 -1.12
N ALA A 23 -0.45 5.48 -1.37
CA ALA A 23 -0.15 6.35 -2.50
C ALA A 23 1.26 6.94 -2.42
N ALA A 24 1.69 7.38 -1.23
CA ALA A 24 3.05 7.89 -1.02
C ALA A 24 4.12 6.84 -1.33
N MET A 25 3.95 5.61 -0.83
CA MET A 25 4.85 4.49 -1.10
C MET A 25 4.91 4.15 -2.60
N ASN A 26 3.77 4.15 -3.30
CA ASN A 26 3.73 3.85 -4.74
C ASN A 26 4.18 5.01 -5.63
N ALA A 27 4.30 6.23 -5.09
CA ALA A 27 4.85 7.39 -5.80
C ALA A 27 6.39 7.42 -5.77
N ASP A 28 7.01 6.76 -4.79
CA ASP A 28 8.46 6.70 -4.62
C ASP A 28 9.14 5.99 -5.81
N PRO A 29 10.07 6.64 -6.54
CA PRO A 29 10.75 6.08 -7.70
C PRO A 29 11.55 4.81 -7.41
N ASP A 30 12.13 4.68 -6.21
CA ASP A 30 12.94 3.52 -5.84
C ASP A 30 12.06 2.29 -5.62
N VAL A 31 10.88 2.47 -5.00
CA VAL A 31 9.90 1.40 -4.78
C VAL A 31 9.35 0.86 -6.10
N ARG A 32 9.26 1.72 -7.12
CA ARG A 32 8.59 1.44 -8.39
C ARG A 32 9.55 1.28 -9.56
N GLU A 33 10.84 1.04 -9.33
CA GLU A 33 11.86 0.82 -10.37
C GLU A 33 11.44 -0.23 -11.41
N HIS A 34 10.69 -1.26 -10.98
CA HIS A 34 10.20 -2.34 -11.82
C HIS A 34 8.69 -2.27 -12.10
N LEU A 35 8.02 -1.21 -11.66
CA LEU A 35 6.59 -0.98 -11.86
C LEU A 35 6.38 0.06 -12.97
N GLY A 36 5.16 0.14 -13.49
CA GLY A 36 4.80 1.06 -14.57
C GLY A 36 4.78 2.54 -14.16
N VAL A 37 4.24 3.37 -15.05
CA VAL A 37 4.04 4.80 -14.79
C VAL A 37 3.14 5.06 -13.58
N LEU A 38 3.31 6.23 -12.95
CA LEU A 38 2.56 6.59 -11.76
C LEU A 38 1.10 6.77 -12.15
N LEU A 39 0.21 6.07 -11.44
CA LEU A 39 -1.21 6.17 -11.70
C LEU A 39 -1.76 7.46 -11.08
N THR A 40 -2.53 8.19 -11.87
CA THR A 40 -3.37 9.31 -11.42
C THR A 40 -4.80 8.83 -11.25
N ARG A 41 -5.62 9.62 -10.53
CA ARG A 41 -7.02 9.28 -10.30
C ARG A 41 -7.92 9.48 -11.53
N GLU A 42 -7.49 10.34 -12.45
CA GLU A 42 -8.09 10.57 -13.77
C GLU A 42 -7.80 9.41 -14.73
#